data_AF-A0A193GLE3-F1
#
_entry.id   AF-A0A193GLE3-F1
#
_cell.length_a   1.000
_cell.length_b   1.000
_cell.length_c   1.000
_cell.angle_alpha   90.00
_cell.angle_beta   90.00
_cell.angle_gamma   90.00
#
_symmetry.space_group_name_H-M   'P 1'
#
loop_
_entity.id
_entity.type
_entity.pdbx_description
1 polymer ?
#
loop_
_entity_poly.entity_id
_entity_poly.type
_entity_poly.pdbx_seq_one_letter_code
_entity_poly.pdbx_strand_id
1 'polypeptide(L)'
;MGGVAPRGFRLADVPPQPWKNGGGVTREIACWPPGAGLDDFLWRISVARIDAGGPFSRFPDVDRVIMLLDGPGVVLRGDIATGMHALTQPLAPYAFPGDVGIDCILQGGMSQDLNVMSRRRRTRASLTVLRDGAALPTASCGMLLAVESTWRVASDEGGDHVLSPSAGLWWAQAPRGWDVRPEGTGPVADGAGLVAVAIEILPSSDGAHMRDAT
;
A
#
# COMPACT_ATOMS: atom_id res chain seq x y z
N MET A 1 7.47 18.36 20.95
CA MET A 1 7.24 16.92 21.16
C MET A 1 7.80 16.23 19.93
N GLY A 2 8.90 15.47 20.06
CA GLY A 2 9.51 14.81 18.91
C GLY A 2 8.55 13.77 18.33
N GLY A 3 8.21 13.90 17.05
CA GLY A 3 7.34 12.94 16.36
C GLY A 3 7.93 11.53 16.39
N VAL A 4 7.08 10.50 16.34
CA VAL A 4 7.53 9.11 16.25
C VAL A 4 8.27 8.93 14.93
N ALA A 5 9.52 8.46 15.00
CA ALA A 5 10.35 8.19 13.83
C ALA A 5 9.69 7.16 12.90
N PRO A 6 9.87 7.26 11.58
CA PRO A 6 9.39 6.27 10.64
C PRO A 6 10.04 4.91 10.91
N ARG A 7 9.31 3.83 10.66
CA ARG A 7 9.74 2.46 10.88
C ARG A 7 10.27 1.85 9.59
N GLY A 8 11.53 1.45 9.60
CA GLY A 8 12.15 0.75 8.47
C GLY A 8 11.77 -0.73 8.40
N PHE A 9 11.72 -1.25 7.18
CA PHE A 9 11.52 -2.67 6.92
C PHE A 9 12.30 -3.10 5.66
N ARG A 10 12.62 -4.40 5.56
CA ARG A 10 12.87 -5.07 4.29
C ARG A 10 11.82 -6.14 4.08
N LEU A 11 11.32 -6.28 2.86
CA LEU A 11 10.25 -7.24 2.55
C LEU A 11 10.61 -8.68 2.93
N ALA A 12 11.87 -9.09 2.76
CA ALA A 12 12.33 -10.42 3.13
C ALA A 12 12.20 -10.71 4.65
N ASP A 13 12.36 -9.68 5.47
CA ASP A 13 12.39 -9.78 6.93
C ASP A 13 10.97 -9.73 7.55
N VAL A 14 9.97 -9.27 6.80
CA VAL A 14 8.57 -9.22 7.25
C VAL A 14 7.98 -10.63 7.24
N PRO A 15 7.63 -11.26 8.38
CA PRO A 15 7.21 -12.66 8.41
C PRO A 15 6.03 -12.97 7.47
N PRO A 16 6.08 -14.06 6.69
CA PRO A 16 4.97 -14.45 5.83
C PRO A 16 3.89 -15.17 6.65
N GLN A 17 2.64 -14.83 6.38
CA GLN A 17 1.45 -15.47 6.94
C GLN A 17 0.76 -16.28 5.82
N PRO A 18 0.81 -17.63 5.85
CA PRO A 18 0.12 -18.45 4.87
C PRO A 18 -1.39 -18.27 4.89
N TRP A 19 -2.00 -18.26 3.72
CA TRP A 19 -3.45 -18.23 3.61
C TRP A 19 -4.05 -19.58 4.00
N LYS A 20 -5.25 -19.55 4.61
CA LYS A 20 -5.96 -20.78 5.04
C LYS A 20 -6.25 -21.73 3.88
N ASN A 21 -6.44 -21.21 2.66
CA ASN A 21 -6.69 -22.00 1.46
C ASN A 21 -5.41 -22.51 0.77
N GLY A 22 -4.22 -22.17 1.29
CA GLY A 22 -2.94 -22.54 0.70
C GLY A 22 -2.59 -21.84 -0.61
N GLY A 23 -3.40 -20.88 -1.08
CA GLY A 23 -3.22 -20.22 -2.38
C GLY A 23 -2.15 -19.12 -2.40
N GLY A 24 -1.43 -18.91 -1.30
CA GLY A 24 -0.45 -17.85 -1.18
C GLY A 24 -0.03 -17.53 0.25
N VAL A 25 0.72 -16.44 0.39
CA VAL A 25 1.13 -15.86 1.68
C VAL A 25 0.95 -14.35 1.66
N THR A 26 0.77 -13.75 2.84
CA THR A 26 0.82 -12.30 3.02
C THR A 26 1.95 -11.90 3.96
N ARG A 27 2.73 -10.91 3.56
CA ARG A 27 3.68 -10.20 4.43
C ARG A 27 3.04 -8.86 4.81
N GLU A 28 2.64 -8.74 6.06
CA GLU A 28 2.02 -7.50 6.58
C GLU A 28 3.10 -6.49 6.95
N ILE A 29 3.16 -5.38 6.21
CA ILE A 29 4.14 -4.32 6.46
C ILE A 29 3.67 -3.46 7.65
N ALA A 30 2.40 -3.08 7.62
CA ALA A 30 1.77 -2.27 8.65
C ALA A 30 0.25 -2.49 8.69
N CYS A 31 -0.30 -2.51 9.89
CA CYS A 31 -1.73 -2.50 10.17
C CYS A 31 -1.97 -1.47 11.29
N TRP A 32 -3.00 -0.63 11.13
CA TRP A 32 -3.30 0.43 12.09
C TRP A 32 -4.77 0.43 12.53
N PRO A 33 -5.06 0.62 13.84
CA PRO A 33 -4.10 0.71 14.94
C PRO A 33 -3.33 -0.59 15.19
N PRO A 34 -2.20 -0.56 15.91
CA PRO A 34 -1.44 -1.77 16.21
C PRO A 34 -2.32 -2.78 16.95
N GLY A 35 -2.32 -4.03 16.50
CA GLY A 35 -3.15 -5.09 17.06
C GLY A 35 -4.56 -5.20 16.45
N ALA A 36 -4.95 -4.29 15.57
CA ALA A 36 -6.19 -4.44 14.80
C ALA A 36 -6.13 -5.69 13.90
N GLY A 37 -7.24 -6.42 13.87
CA GLY A 37 -7.47 -7.54 12.97
C GLY A 37 -8.04 -7.09 11.62
N LEU A 38 -8.44 -8.08 10.82
CA LEU A 38 -9.02 -7.86 9.49
C LEU A 38 -10.38 -7.15 9.53
N ASP A 39 -11.08 -7.18 10.68
CA ASP A 39 -12.42 -6.61 10.81
C ASP A 39 -12.42 -5.15 11.27
N ASP A 40 -11.36 -4.66 11.93
CA ASP A 40 -11.34 -3.37 12.63
C ASP A 40 -10.16 -2.45 12.28
N PHE A 41 -9.26 -2.84 11.38
CA PHE A 41 -8.21 -1.93 10.88
C PHE A 41 -8.81 -0.66 10.24
N LEU A 42 -8.13 0.48 10.43
CA LEU A 42 -8.37 1.71 9.69
C LEU A 42 -7.69 1.67 8.34
N TRP A 43 -6.44 1.22 8.31
CA TRP A 43 -5.71 0.93 7.08
C TRP A 43 -4.70 -0.19 7.29
N ARG A 44 -4.36 -0.86 6.20
CA ARG A 44 -3.43 -1.98 6.18
C ARG A 44 -2.64 -1.98 4.87
N ILE A 45 -1.32 -2.15 4.97
CA ILE A 45 -0.41 -2.27 3.83
C ILE A 45 0.32 -3.60 3.93
N SER A 46 0.31 -4.35 2.84
CA SER A 46 0.87 -5.70 2.79
C SER A 46 1.36 -6.06 1.40
N VAL A 47 2.28 -7.02 1.31
CA VAL A 47 2.63 -7.68 0.05
C VAL A 47 2.07 -9.10 0.07
N ALA A 48 1.27 -9.44 -0.93
CA ALA A 48 0.77 -10.79 -1.16
C ALA A 48 1.67 -11.51 -2.16
N ARG A 49 1.97 -12.78 -1.92
CA ARG A 49 2.40 -13.69 -2.99
C ARG A 49 1.25 -14.64 -3.28
N ILE A 50 0.83 -14.69 -4.53
CA ILE A 50 -0.26 -15.52 -5.03
C ILE A 50 0.33 -16.72 -5.74
N ASP A 51 0.21 -17.89 -5.11
CA ASP A 51 0.76 -19.15 -5.61
C ASP A 51 -0.31 -19.95 -6.39
N ALA A 52 -1.60 -19.72 -6.10
CA ALA A 52 -2.73 -20.29 -6.84
C ALA A 52 -3.88 -19.29 -6.99
N GLY A 53 -4.52 -19.30 -8.18
CA GLY A 53 -5.72 -18.50 -8.43
C GLY A 53 -6.91 -18.95 -7.57
N GLY A 54 -7.86 -18.05 -7.35
CA GLY A 54 -9.02 -18.30 -6.52
C GLY A 54 -9.70 -17.01 -6.03
N PRO A 55 -10.75 -17.15 -5.22
CA PRO A 55 -11.50 -16.00 -4.74
C PRO A 55 -10.67 -15.18 -3.75
N PHE A 56 -10.73 -13.86 -3.89
CA PHE A 56 -10.24 -12.93 -2.87
C PHE A 56 -11.22 -12.87 -1.70
N SER A 57 -10.68 -12.61 -0.51
CA SER A 57 -11.50 -12.28 0.66
C SER A 57 -12.21 -10.94 0.43
N ARG A 58 -13.48 -10.87 0.84
CA ARG A 58 -14.28 -9.65 0.86
C ARG A 58 -14.07 -8.92 2.18
N PHE A 59 -13.92 -7.61 2.11
CA PHE A 59 -13.73 -6.72 3.24
C PHE A 59 -14.80 -5.62 3.18
N PRO A 60 -15.90 -5.76 3.94
CA PRO A 60 -16.95 -4.75 4.01
C PRO A 60 -16.39 -3.36 4.32
N ASP A 61 -16.87 -2.36 3.57
CA ASP A 61 -16.54 -0.95 3.77
C ASP A 61 -15.04 -0.61 3.62
N VAL A 62 -14.30 -1.39 2.82
CA VAL A 62 -12.88 -1.17 2.55
C VAL A 62 -12.67 -0.84 1.08
N ASP A 63 -11.85 0.16 0.80
CA ASP A 63 -11.25 0.37 -0.53
C ASP A 63 -9.90 -0.33 -0.61
N ARG A 64 -9.62 -0.94 -1.76
CA ARG A 64 -8.34 -1.61 -2.05
C ARG A 64 -7.63 -0.93 -3.20
N VAL A 65 -6.31 -0.80 -3.08
CA VAL A 65 -5.40 -0.54 -4.20
C VAL A 65 -4.42 -1.70 -4.27
N ILE A 66 -4.39 -2.39 -5.41
CA ILE A 66 -3.45 -3.47 -5.68
C ILE A 66 -2.49 -3.06 -6.79
N MET A 67 -1.24 -3.52 -6.73
CA MET A 67 -0.23 -3.21 -7.73
C MET A 67 0.76 -4.36 -7.85
N LEU A 68 1.02 -4.80 -9.08
CA LEU A 68 2.01 -5.83 -9.37
C LEU A 68 3.42 -5.31 -9.04
N LEU A 69 4.15 -6.08 -8.22
CA LEU A 69 5.56 -5.86 -7.91
C LEU A 69 6.46 -6.79 -8.72
N ASP A 70 6.12 -8.08 -8.79
CA ASP A 70 6.91 -9.09 -9.49
C ASP A 70 6.05 -10.23 -10.04
N GLY A 71 6.54 -10.87 -11.10
CA GLY A 71 5.91 -12.00 -11.78
C GLY A 71 5.01 -11.60 -12.95
N PRO A 72 4.36 -12.59 -13.61
CA PRO A 72 3.52 -12.35 -14.79
C PRO A 72 2.20 -11.61 -14.50
N GLY A 73 1.83 -11.50 -13.23
CA GLY A 73 0.61 -10.84 -12.80
C GLY A 73 -0.63 -11.74 -12.78
N VAL A 74 -1.77 -11.08 -12.57
CA VAL A 74 -3.08 -11.74 -12.40
C VAL A 74 -4.16 -11.01 -13.18
N VAL A 75 -5.24 -11.73 -13.48
CA VAL A 75 -6.50 -11.13 -13.90
C VAL A 75 -7.49 -11.19 -12.74
N LEU A 76 -8.03 -10.04 -12.37
CA LEU A 76 -9.10 -9.88 -11.40
C LEU A 76 -10.43 -9.88 -12.16
N ARG A 77 -11.31 -10.83 -11.88
CA ARG A 77 -12.62 -10.95 -12.53
C ARG A 77 -13.72 -10.96 -11.48
N GLY A 78 -14.78 -10.19 -11.69
CA GLY A 78 -15.92 -10.18 -10.79
C GLY A 78 -16.67 -8.85 -10.81
N ASP A 79 -17.25 -8.45 -9.68
CA ASP A 79 -18.17 -7.32 -9.61
C ASP A 79 -17.44 -5.96 -9.49
N ILE A 80 -16.31 -5.82 -10.20
CA ILE A 80 -15.65 -4.54 -10.45
C ILE A 80 -16.31 -3.81 -11.63
N ALA A 81 -16.13 -2.49 -11.71
CA ALA A 81 -16.75 -1.65 -12.72
C ALA A 81 -16.49 -2.12 -14.17
N THR A 82 -15.32 -2.70 -14.44
CA THR A 82 -14.93 -3.20 -15.77
C THR A 82 -15.31 -4.68 -15.99
N GLY A 83 -15.84 -5.38 -14.97
CA GLY A 83 -16.06 -6.83 -14.93
C GLY A 83 -14.76 -7.67 -14.86
N MET A 84 -13.69 -7.17 -15.45
CA MET A 84 -12.37 -7.78 -15.44
C MET A 84 -11.26 -6.72 -15.53
N HIS A 85 -10.12 -6.98 -14.89
CA HIS A 85 -8.93 -6.14 -14.96
C HIS A 85 -7.67 -7.01 -15.00
N ALA A 86 -6.78 -6.75 -15.96
CA ALA A 86 -5.48 -7.43 -16.06
C ALA A 86 -4.42 -6.62 -15.31
N LEU A 87 -3.97 -7.14 -14.18
CA LEU A 87 -2.88 -6.61 -13.37
C LEU A 87 -1.57 -7.26 -13.81
N THR A 88 -1.12 -6.97 -15.03
CA THR A 88 0.07 -7.57 -15.66
C THR A 88 1.18 -6.57 -15.94
N GLN A 89 0.91 -5.27 -15.74
CA GLN A 89 1.91 -4.22 -15.87
C GLN A 89 2.53 -3.95 -14.49
N PRO A 90 3.84 -4.16 -14.30
CA PRO A 90 4.51 -3.83 -13.05
C PRO A 90 4.32 -2.35 -12.70
N LEU A 91 4.16 -2.08 -11.41
CA LEU A 91 4.03 -0.73 -10.87
C LEU A 91 2.85 0.09 -11.45
N ALA A 92 1.81 -0.58 -11.96
CA ALA A 92 0.54 0.03 -12.32
C ALA A 92 -0.52 -0.24 -11.23
N PRO A 93 -0.88 0.76 -10.40
CA PRO A 93 -1.87 0.57 -9.35
C PRO A 93 -3.29 0.48 -9.92
N TYR A 94 -4.09 -0.41 -9.34
CA TYR A 94 -5.50 -0.58 -9.65
C TYR A 94 -6.35 -0.47 -8.37
N ALA A 95 -7.28 0.48 -8.37
CA ALA A 95 -8.20 0.71 -7.26
C ALA A 95 -9.54 -0.02 -7.51
N PHE A 96 -10.04 -0.70 -6.48
CA PHE A 96 -11.32 -1.40 -6.53
C PHE A 96 -11.98 -1.51 -5.15
N PRO A 97 -13.31 -1.67 -5.09
CA PRO A 97 -14.02 -1.96 -3.85
C PRO A 97 -13.52 -3.27 -3.21
N GLY A 98 -13.22 -3.28 -1.91
CA GLY A 98 -12.80 -4.48 -1.19
C GLY A 98 -13.93 -5.44 -0.85
N ASP A 99 -15.18 -5.00 -0.97
CA ASP A 99 -16.40 -5.69 -0.56
C ASP A 99 -17.13 -6.43 -1.70
N VAL A 100 -16.60 -6.38 -2.92
CA VAL A 100 -17.15 -7.07 -4.08
C VAL A 100 -16.53 -8.45 -4.30
N GLY A 101 -17.22 -9.35 -5.00
CA GLY A 101 -16.66 -10.65 -5.39
C GLY A 101 -15.57 -10.49 -6.44
N ILE A 102 -14.39 -11.05 -6.17
CA ILE A 102 -13.27 -11.11 -7.12
C ILE A 102 -12.68 -12.51 -7.13
N ASP A 103 -12.59 -13.09 -8.32
CA ASP A 103 -11.78 -14.26 -8.62
C ASP A 103 -10.48 -13.84 -9.29
N CYS A 104 -9.36 -14.35 -8.78
CA CYS A 104 -8.03 -14.09 -9.28
C CYS A 104 -7.54 -15.24 -10.18
N ILE A 105 -7.04 -14.91 -11.37
CA ILE A 105 -6.54 -15.87 -12.36
C ILE A 105 -5.07 -15.54 -12.68
N LEU A 106 -4.15 -16.44 -12.34
CA LEU A 106 -2.71 -16.26 -12.60
C LEU A 106 -2.42 -16.23 -14.11
N GLN A 107 -1.48 -15.36 -14.53
CA GLN A 107 -1.10 -15.17 -15.93
C GLN A 107 0.23 -15.87 -16.29
N GLY A 108 0.44 -17.08 -15.76
CA GLY A 108 1.61 -17.91 -16.13
C GLY A 108 2.64 -18.13 -15.02
N GLY A 109 2.31 -17.82 -13.76
CA GLY A 109 3.19 -18.07 -12.61
C GLY A 109 2.68 -17.43 -11.33
N MET A 110 3.50 -17.50 -10.28
CA MET A 110 3.23 -16.77 -9.04
C MET A 110 3.27 -15.26 -9.28
N SER A 111 2.43 -14.52 -8.55
CA SER A 111 2.39 -13.05 -8.58
C SER A 111 2.77 -12.50 -7.22
N GLN A 112 3.55 -11.41 -7.19
CA GLN A 112 3.76 -10.64 -5.97
C GLN A 112 3.12 -9.27 -6.11
N ASP A 113 2.17 -8.96 -5.24
CA ASP A 113 1.35 -7.75 -5.34
C ASP A 113 1.42 -6.94 -4.05
N LEU A 114 1.63 -5.63 -4.17
CA LEU A 114 1.36 -4.70 -3.08
C LEU A 114 -0.15 -4.53 -2.95
N ASN A 115 -0.65 -4.56 -1.71
CA ASN A 115 -2.06 -4.37 -1.39
C ASN A 115 -2.19 -3.33 -0.27
N VAL A 116 -2.83 -2.21 -0.59
CA VAL A 116 -3.24 -1.16 0.34
C VAL A 116 -4.73 -1.28 0.56
N MET A 117 -5.14 -1.32 1.83
CA MET A 117 -6.53 -1.41 2.25
C MET A 117 -6.84 -0.24 3.16
N SER A 118 -7.92 0.49 2.90
CA SER A 118 -8.34 1.66 3.68
C SER A 118 -9.83 1.58 3.98
N ARG A 119 -10.22 1.75 5.24
CA ARG A 119 -11.62 1.79 5.65
C ARG A 119 -12.27 3.07 5.13
N ARG A 120 -13.33 2.93 4.34
CA ARG A 120 -14.08 4.06 3.77
C ARG A 120 -14.61 4.94 4.89
N ARG A 121 -14.78 6.23 4.57
CA ARG A 121 -15.30 7.28 5.48
C ARG A 121 -14.45 7.55 6.73
N ARG A 122 -13.46 6.70 7.05
CA ARG A 122 -12.51 6.89 8.15
C ARG A 122 -11.12 7.22 7.64
N THR A 123 -10.77 6.74 6.46
CA THR A 123 -9.46 6.95 5.86
C THR A 123 -9.56 7.13 4.35
N ARG A 124 -8.54 7.75 3.76
CA ARG A 124 -8.35 7.80 2.31
C ARG A 124 -6.89 7.52 1.98
N ALA A 125 -6.64 6.50 1.17
CA ALA A 125 -5.31 6.17 0.68
C ALA A 125 -5.12 6.60 -0.78
N SER A 126 -3.92 7.05 -1.11
CA SER A 126 -3.45 7.23 -2.49
C SER A 126 -2.10 6.57 -2.66
N LEU A 127 -1.88 5.96 -3.82
CA LEU A 127 -0.63 5.31 -4.20
C LEU A 127 -0.09 5.98 -5.46
N THR A 128 1.17 6.41 -5.41
CA THR A 128 1.89 6.98 -6.55
C THR A 128 3.21 6.25 -6.74
N VAL A 129 3.65 6.13 -7.99
CA VAL A 129 4.95 5.56 -8.36
C VAL A 129 5.81 6.67 -8.93
N LEU A 130 7.03 6.81 -8.42
CA LEU A 130 7.97 7.85 -8.80
C LEU A 130 9.16 7.21 -9.53
N ARG A 131 9.62 7.88 -10.58
CA ARG A 131 10.81 7.53 -11.37
C ARG A 131 11.89 8.61 -11.32
N ASP A 132 11.50 9.81 -10.93
CA ASP A 132 12.37 10.97 -10.77
C ASP A 132 12.28 11.52 -9.35
N GLY A 133 13.17 12.46 -9.03
CA GLY A 133 13.12 13.16 -7.75
C GLY A 133 11.87 14.03 -7.62
N ALA A 134 11.30 14.08 -6.42
CA ALA A 134 10.09 14.83 -6.14
C ALA A 134 9.99 15.23 -4.65
N ALA A 135 9.26 16.31 -4.40
CA ALA A 135 8.74 16.62 -3.06
C ALA A 135 7.33 16.01 -2.92
N LEU A 136 7.17 15.10 -1.97
CA LEU A 136 5.90 14.49 -1.62
C LEU A 136 5.18 15.31 -0.56
N PRO A 137 3.87 15.53 -0.70
CA PRO A 137 3.10 16.30 0.27
C PRO A 137 3.08 15.60 1.63
N THR A 138 2.92 16.39 2.69
CA THR A 138 2.75 15.89 4.04
C THR A 138 1.53 14.98 4.12
N ALA A 139 1.73 13.76 4.62
CA ALA A 139 0.65 12.81 4.87
C ALA A 139 0.65 12.32 6.32
N SER A 140 -0.55 12.19 6.90
CA SER A 140 -0.73 11.78 8.30
C SER A 140 -0.16 10.39 8.61
N CYS A 141 -0.32 9.47 7.67
CA CYS A 141 0.23 8.11 7.67
C CYS A 141 0.71 7.75 6.26
N GLY A 142 1.57 6.75 6.12
CA GLY A 142 2.01 6.33 4.80
C GLY A 142 3.14 5.31 4.78
N MET A 143 3.59 4.99 3.58
CA MET A 143 4.70 4.09 3.30
C MET A 143 5.50 4.56 2.08
N LEU A 144 6.81 4.41 2.13
CA LEU A 144 7.71 4.43 0.99
C LEU A 144 8.30 3.03 0.79
N LEU A 145 8.35 2.53 -0.44
CA LEU A 145 8.97 1.25 -0.80
C LEU A 145 9.78 1.41 -2.09
N ALA A 146 11.06 1.10 -2.04
CA ALA A 146 11.92 1.08 -3.21
C ALA A 146 11.83 -0.27 -3.94
N VAL A 147 11.53 -0.24 -5.24
CA VAL A 147 11.36 -1.42 -6.10
C VAL A 147 12.42 -1.38 -7.19
N GLU A 148 13.25 -2.42 -7.30
CA GLU A 148 14.31 -2.59 -8.32
C GLU A 148 15.24 -1.37 -8.54
N SER A 149 15.28 -0.44 -7.59
CA SER A 149 16.08 0.79 -7.63
C SER A 149 16.41 1.26 -6.22
N THR A 150 17.48 2.04 -6.08
CA THR A 150 17.88 2.65 -4.81
C THR A 150 17.46 4.11 -4.76
N TRP A 151 16.89 4.52 -3.63
CA TRP A 151 16.37 5.87 -3.41
C TRP A 151 16.92 6.48 -2.15
N ARG A 152 17.23 7.78 -2.20
CA ARG A 152 17.46 8.59 -1.02
C ARG A 152 16.17 9.33 -0.68
N VAL A 153 15.76 9.27 0.58
CA VAL A 153 14.52 9.89 1.08
C VAL A 153 14.82 10.68 2.35
N ALA A 154 14.44 11.95 2.35
CA ALA A 154 14.64 12.87 3.46
C ALA A 154 13.29 13.43 3.95
N SER A 155 13.05 13.39 5.26
CA SER A 155 11.82 13.91 5.86
C SER A 155 11.96 15.40 6.17
N ASP A 156 10.88 16.15 6.02
CA ASP A 156 10.75 17.54 6.50
C ASP A 156 10.95 17.69 8.03
N GLU A 157 10.57 16.68 8.80
CA GLU A 157 10.81 16.55 10.24
C GLU A 157 12.26 16.12 10.60
N GLY A 158 13.14 16.01 9.60
CA GLY A 158 14.50 15.50 9.75
C GLY A 158 14.61 13.98 9.61
N GLY A 159 15.79 13.53 9.20
CA GLY A 159 16.08 12.13 8.85
C GLY A 159 16.34 11.99 7.36
N ASP A 160 17.36 11.20 7.03
CA ASP A 160 17.84 10.96 5.68
C ASP A 160 18.19 9.48 5.57
N HIS A 161 17.51 8.79 4.65
CA HIS A 161 17.57 7.35 4.54
C HIS A 161 17.87 6.95 3.10
N VAL A 162 18.67 5.90 2.94
CA VAL A 162 18.83 5.21 1.66
C VAL A 162 18.00 3.92 1.70
N LEU A 163 17.05 3.83 0.78
CA LEU A 163 16.20 2.66 0.57
C LEU A 163 16.77 1.86 -0.59
N SER A 164 17.41 0.73 -0.28
CA SER A 164 17.78 -0.27 -1.29
C SER A 164 16.53 -0.97 -1.84
N PRO A 165 16.61 -1.67 -2.99
CA PRO A 165 15.50 -2.48 -3.49
C PRO A 165 14.89 -3.39 -2.42
N SER A 166 13.55 -3.49 -2.42
CA SER A 166 12.75 -4.22 -1.42
C SER A 166 12.83 -3.69 0.03
N ALA A 167 13.41 -2.51 0.26
CA ALA A 167 13.39 -1.83 1.54
C ALA A 167 12.45 -0.62 1.52
N GLY A 168 11.91 -0.29 2.70
CA GLY A 168 10.97 0.80 2.83
C GLY A 168 10.89 1.38 4.23
N LEU A 169 10.08 2.43 4.34
CA LEU A 169 9.72 3.13 5.57
C LEU A 169 8.20 3.20 5.66
N TRP A 170 7.64 3.13 6.87
CA TRP A 170 6.24 3.49 7.10
C TRP A 170 6.07 4.33 8.36
N TRP A 171 5.01 5.12 8.40
CA TRP A 171 4.67 5.98 9.53
C TRP A 171 3.17 6.03 9.78
N ALA A 172 2.80 6.30 11.03
CA ALA A 172 1.41 6.43 11.46
C ALA A 172 1.32 7.53 12.54
N GLN A 173 0.30 8.39 12.44
CA GLN A 173 0.02 9.47 13.39
C GLN A 173 1.22 10.43 13.62
N ALA A 174 2.04 10.61 12.60
CA ALA A 174 3.17 11.52 12.60
C ALA A 174 3.26 12.13 11.20
N PRO A 175 2.48 13.20 10.93
CA PRO A 175 2.45 13.84 9.62
C PRO A 175 3.85 14.21 9.17
N ARG A 176 4.19 13.85 7.93
CA ARG A 176 5.50 14.14 7.34
C ARG A 176 5.42 14.19 5.82
N GLY A 177 6.14 15.14 5.24
CA GLY A 177 6.48 15.21 3.83
C GLY A 177 7.86 14.60 3.57
N TRP A 178 8.15 14.36 2.29
CA TRP A 178 9.40 13.72 1.89
C TRP A 178 10.00 14.39 0.65
N ASP A 179 11.30 14.70 0.69
CA ASP A 179 12.09 14.91 -0.51
C ASP A 179 12.74 13.58 -0.90
N VAL A 180 12.47 13.10 -2.11
CA VAL A 180 12.91 11.79 -2.57
C VAL A 180 13.63 11.93 -3.89
N ARG A 181 14.67 11.12 -4.10
CA ARG A 181 15.41 11.06 -5.36
C ARG A 181 16.04 9.68 -5.60
N PRO A 182 16.14 9.21 -6.85
CA PRO A 182 16.91 8.03 -7.16
C PRO A 182 18.41 8.30 -6.93
N GLU A 183 19.17 7.30 -6.47
CA GLU A 183 20.64 7.43 -6.33
C GLU A 183 21.41 7.11 -7.63
N GLY A 184 20.75 6.51 -8.62
CA GLY A 184 21.36 6.18 -9.91
C GLY A 184 21.56 7.40 -10.82
N THR A 185 22.53 7.32 -11.72
CA THR A 185 22.83 8.38 -12.71
C THR A 185 22.05 8.24 -14.02
N GLY A 186 21.30 7.15 -14.18
CA GLY A 186 20.47 6.87 -15.36
C GLY A 186 18.97 6.92 -15.02
N PRO A 187 18.11 6.94 -16.05
CA PRO A 187 16.67 6.88 -15.85
C PRO A 187 16.28 5.60 -15.11
N VAL A 188 15.31 5.70 -14.21
CA VAL A 188 14.76 4.53 -13.53
C VAL A 188 13.90 3.74 -14.52
N ALA A 189 14.24 2.46 -14.73
CA ALA A 189 13.56 1.58 -15.70
C ALA A 189 12.07 1.38 -15.36
N ASP A 190 11.23 1.06 -16.36
CA ASP A 190 9.75 0.93 -16.24
C ASP A 190 9.26 -0.08 -15.19
N GLY A 191 10.07 -1.07 -14.79
CA GLY A 191 9.76 -2.00 -13.69
C GLY A 191 10.24 -1.57 -12.30
N ALA A 192 10.94 -0.43 -12.17
CA ALA A 192 11.63 0.00 -10.96
C ALA A 192 11.16 1.39 -10.48
N GLY A 193 11.09 1.67 -9.19
CA GLY A 193 10.82 3.02 -8.73
C GLY A 193 10.56 3.11 -7.25
N LEU A 194 10.16 4.29 -6.80
CA LEU A 194 9.68 4.49 -5.44
C LEU A 194 8.16 4.47 -5.43
N VAL A 195 7.61 3.51 -4.69
CA VAL A 195 6.19 3.46 -4.40
C VAL A 195 5.95 4.31 -3.16
N ALA A 196 5.11 5.34 -3.29
CA ALA A 196 4.67 6.19 -2.20
C ALA A 196 3.18 5.98 -1.94
N VAL A 197 2.85 5.58 -0.71
CA VAL A 197 1.48 5.49 -0.21
C VAL A 197 1.27 6.61 0.80
N ALA A 198 0.31 7.49 0.52
CA ALA A 198 -0.15 8.52 1.45
C ALA A 198 -1.55 8.15 1.98
N ILE A 199 -1.75 8.25 3.29
CA ILE A 199 -3.01 7.88 3.95
C ILE A 199 -3.43 9.01 4.88
N GLU A 200 -4.61 9.57 4.60
CA GLU A 200 -5.26 10.54 5.46
C GLU A 200 -6.29 9.89 6.37
N ILE A 201 -6.33 10.33 7.62
CA ILE A 201 -7.41 10.00 8.55
C ILE A 201 -8.48 11.08 8.42
N LEU A 202 -9.69 10.65 8.08
CA LEU A 202 -10.83 11.56 7.93
C LEU A 202 -11.41 11.90 9.31
N PRO A 203 -11.88 13.14 9.51
CA PRO A 203 -12.56 13.50 10.74
C PRO A 203 -13.79 12.61 10.95
N SER A 204 -14.03 12.18 12.19
CA SER A 204 -15.27 11.49 12.53
C SER A 204 -16.46 12.41 12.27
N SER A 205 -17.45 11.93 11.52
CA SER A 205 -18.71 12.63 11.27
C SER A 205 -19.60 12.80 12.52
N ASP A 206 -19.19 12.29 13.69
CA ASP A 206 -19.97 12.30 14.95
C ASP A 206 -19.98 13.67 15.67
N GLY A 207 -19.55 14.76 15.03
CA GLY A 207 -19.48 16.10 15.61
C GLY A 207 -20.54 17.11 15.14
N ALA A 208 -21.44 16.73 14.23
CA ALA A 208 -22.40 17.68 13.62
C ALA A 208 -23.80 17.64 14.25
N HIS A 209 -23.94 17.35 15.55
CA HIS A 209 -25.20 17.54 16.29
C HIS A 209 -24.94 18.03 17.71
N MET A 210 -24.39 19.24 17.84
CA MET A 210 -24.68 20.08 19.01
C MET A 210 -24.43 21.55 18.69
N ARG A 211 -25.35 22.18 17.96
CA ARG A 211 -25.68 23.61 18.09
C ARG A 211 -27.17 23.82 17.80
N ASP A 212 -27.75 24.62 18.68
CA ASP A 212 -29.07 25.25 18.66
C ASP A 212 -30.28 24.42 19.11
N ALA A 213 -30.50 24.43 20.43
CA ALA A 213 -31.82 24.67 21.00
C ALA A 213 -31.65 25.46 22.32
N THR A 214 -31.95 26.76 22.19
CA THR A 214 -32.43 27.78 23.14
C THR A 214 -31.91 27.79 24.58
#